data_AF-A0A7K9U129-F1
#
_entry.id   AF-A0A7K9U129-F1
#
_cell.length_a   1.000
_cell.length_b   1.000
_cell.length_c   1.000
_cell.angle_alpha   90.00
_cell.angle_beta   90.00
_cell.angle_gamma   90.00
#
_symmetry.space_group_name_H-M   'P 1'
#
loop_
_entity.id
_entity.type
_entity.pdbx_description
1 polymer ?
#
loop_
_entity_poly.entity_id
_entity_poly.type
_entity_poly.pdbx_seq_one_letter_code
_entity_poly.pdbx_strand_id
1 'polypeptide(L)'
;VEGTEQLNELYKLMAAKEFQTRIEGVVLLLDYCKSSSELISSNVVQIFDVFVLRVQDCNKKVKQKALEVLALMVPTLGDALHPVLVSLVGAVTDNLNSKQVGIYAA
;
A
#
# COMPACT_ATOMS: atom_id res chain seq x y z
N VAL A 1 13.77 -11.87 13.80
CA VAL A 1 14.39 -12.59 12.68
C VAL A 1 13.33 -12.87 11.61
N GLU A 2 12.29 -13.64 11.91
CA GLU A 2 11.21 -13.96 10.95
C GLU A 2 10.41 -12.75 10.45
N GLY A 3 9.87 -11.91 11.34
CA GLY A 3 9.11 -10.71 10.92
C GLY A 3 9.95 -9.69 10.13
N THR A 4 11.26 -9.65 10.35
CA THR A 4 12.18 -8.80 9.59
C THR A 4 12.36 -9.31 8.16
N GLU A 5 12.45 -10.63 7.97
CA GLU A 5 12.54 -11.25 6.65
C GLU A 5 11.25 -11.05 5.84
N GLN A 6 10.08 -11.19 6.48
CA GLN A 6 8.79 -10.90 5.86
C GLN A 6 8.70 -9.46 5.36
N LEU A 7 9.09 -8.49 6.19
CA LEU A 7 9.09 -7.07 5.79
C LEU A 7 10.11 -6.78 4.68
N ASN A 8 11.29 -7.41 4.73
CA ASN A 8 12.30 -7.24 3.68
C ASN A 8 11.81 -7.74 2.32
N GLU A 9 11.17 -8.91 2.26
CA GLU A 9 10.59 -9.41 1.01
C GLU A 9 9.45 -8.51 0.53
N LEU A 10 8.57 -8.06 1.44
CA LEU A 10 7.52 -7.10 1.13
C LEU A 10 8.09 -5.81 0.50
N TYR A 11 9.12 -5.22 1.11
CA TYR A 11 9.76 -4.01 0.57
C TYR A 11 10.39 -4.24 -0.79
N LYS A 12 11.08 -5.37 -0.97
CA LYS A 12 11.70 -5.75 -2.23
C LYS A 12 10.67 -5.89 -3.36
N LEU A 13 9.53 -6.55 -3.08
CA LEU A 13 8.45 -6.70 -4.06
C LEU A 13 7.84 -5.35 -4.42
N MET A 14 7.50 -4.52 -3.40
CA MET A 14 6.94 -3.20 -3.65
C MET A 14 7.91 -2.30 -4.41
N ALA A 15 9.22 -2.40 -4.18
CA ALA A 15 10.25 -1.58 -4.85
C ALA A 15 10.72 -2.15 -6.21
N ALA A 16 10.15 -3.27 -6.68
CA ALA A 16 10.59 -3.93 -7.90
C ALA A 16 10.42 -3.06 -9.15
N LYS A 17 11.29 -3.29 -10.14
CA LYS A 17 11.26 -2.58 -11.42
C LYS A 17 10.03 -2.96 -12.25
N GLU A 18 9.70 -4.25 -12.23
CA GLU A 18 8.59 -4.88 -12.92
C GLU A 18 7.27 -4.50 -12.23
N PHE A 19 6.32 -3.97 -12.99
CA PHE A 19 5.07 -3.49 -12.41
C PHE A 19 4.22 -4.63 -11.83
N GLN A 20 4.32 -5.83 -12.39
CA GLN A 20 3.62 -7.03 -11.89
C GLN A 20 4.12 -7.40 -10.49
N THR A 21 5.44 -7.37 -10.28
CA THR A 21 6.04 -7.66 -8.98
C THR A 21 5.67 -6.60 -7.94
N ARG A 22 5.53 -5.33 -8.35
CA ARG A 22 4.97 -4.30 -7.45
C ARG A 22 3.52 -4.57 -7.05
N ILE A 23 2.70 -5.08 -7.98
CA ILE A 23 1.33 -5.51 -7.70
C ILE A 23 1.34 -6.69 -6.71
N GLU A 24 2.23 -7.66 -6.87
CA GLU A 24 2.40 -8.76 -5.92
C GLU A 24 2.74 -8.25 -4.53
N GLY A 25 3.66 -7.29 -4.41
CA GLY A 25 3.99 -6.64 -3.13
C GLY A 25 2.79 -5.93 -2.50
N VAL A 26 1.98 -5.23 -3.29
CA VAL A 26 0.75 -4.57 -2.82
C VAL A 26 -0.28 -5.58 -2.33
N VAL A 27 -0.46 -6.70 -3.04
CA VAL A 27 -1.38 -7.78 -2.61
C VAL A 27 -0.85 -8.47 -1.35
N LEU A 28 0.45 -8.73 -1.27
CA LEU A 28 1.07 -9.33 -0.09
C LEU A 28 0.90 -8.46 1.16
N LEU A 29 0.99 -7.13 1.01
CA LEU A 29 0.72 -6.21 2.11
C LEU A 29 -0.71 -6.38 2.66
N LEU A 30 -1.71 -6.50 1.79
CA LEU A 30 -3.09 -6.75 2.22
C LEU A 30 -3.21 -8.07 2.99
N ASP A 31 -2.52 -9.11 2.54
CA ASP A 31 -2.53 -10.40 3.21
C ASP A 31 -1.90 -10.30 4.60
N TYR A 32 -0.77 -9.60 4.75
CA TYR A 32 -0.16 -9.35 6.05
C TYR A 32 -1.01 -8.48 6.97
N CYS A 33 -1.78 -7.52 6.45
CA CYS A 33 -2.75 -6.79 7.27
C CYS A 33 -3.78 -7.72 7.91
N LYS A 34 -4.14 -8.82 7.24
CA LYS A 34 -5.12 -9.80 7.73
C LYS A 34 -4.50 -10.87 8.62
N SER A 35 -3.32 -11.38 8.25
CA SER A 35 -2.68 -12.53 8.93
C SER A 35 -1.66 -12.14 9.99
N SER A 36 -1.16 -10.91 9.96
CA SER A 36 -0.05 -10.43 10.80
C SER A 36 -0.21 -8.93 11.14
N SER A 37 -1.42 -8.52 11.52
CA SER A 37 -1.78 -7.11 11.74
C SER A 37 -0.89 -6.40 12.77
N GLU A 38 -0.40 -7.09 13.80
CA GLU A 38 0.50 -6.53 14.81
C GLU A 38 1.88 -6.17 14.21
N LEU A 39 2.41 -7.01 13.31
CA LEU A 39 3.65 -6.72 12.58
C LEU A 39 3.49 -5.48 11.71
N ILE A 40 2.36 -5.37 11.01
CA ILE A 40 2.05 -4.21 10.17
C ILE A 40 1.89 -2.95 11.02
N SER A 41 1.12 -3.03 12.09
CA SER A 41 0.84 -1.88 12.96
C SER A 41 2.11 -1.35 13.62
N SER A 42 2.99 -2.25 14.07
CA SER A 42 4.28 -1.88 14.69
C SER A 42 5.27 -1.22 13.71
N ASN A 43 5.09 -1.42 12.40
CA ASN A 43 5.98 -0.91 11.36
C ASN A 43 5.24 0.02 10.38
N VAL A 44 4.06 0.51 10.76
CA VAL A 44 3.11 1.18 9.84
C VAL A 44 3.75 2.36 9.10
N VAL A 45 4.57 3.16 9.77
CA VAL A 45 5.24 4.32 9.14
C VAL A 45 6.16 3.87 8.00
N GLN A 46 7.07 2.93 8.26
CA GLN A 46 8.04 2.45 7.27
C GLN A 46 7.37 1.73 6.09
N ILE A 47 6.32 0.97 6.37
CA ILE A 47 5.53 0.28 5.35
C ILE A 47 4.82 1.28 4.45
N PHE A 48 4.19 2.31 5.04
CA PHE A 48 3.41 3.27 4.29
C PHE A 48 4.28 4.30 3.56
N ASP A 49 5.49 4.59 4.03
CA ASP A 49 6.46 5.38 3.27
C ASP A 49 6.76 4.75 1.90
N VAL A 50 6.79 3.41 1.82
CA VAL A 50 6.94 2.69 0.55
C VAL A 50 5.61 2.53 -0.19
N PHE A 51 4.52 2.23 0.51
CA PHE A 51 3.22 2.00 -0.09
C PHE A 51 2.62 3.25 -0.76
N VAL A 52 2.85 4.45 -0.20
CA VAL A 52 2.41 5.72 -0.82
C VAL A 52 2.97 5.88 -2.24
N LEU A 53 4.20 5.40 -2.49
CA LEU A 53 4.79 5.40 -3.83
C LEU A 53 4.04 4.49 -4.81
N ARG A 54 3.27 3.52 -4.32
CA ARG A 54 2.40 2.65 -5.13
C ARG A 54 1.05 3.31 -5.39
N VAL A 55 0.50 4.06 -4.43
CA VAL A 55 -0.68 4.93 -4.65
C VAL A 55 -0.39 6.02 -5.69
N GLN A 56 0.86 6.49 -5.76
CA GLN A 56 1.32 7.49 -6.73
C GLN A 56 2.07 6.89 -7.93
N ASP A 57 2.01 5.57 -8.14
CA ASP A 57 2.85 4.88 -9.14
C ASP A 57 2.63 5.41 -10.57
N CYS A 58 3.71 5.47 -11.35
CA CYS A 58 3.64 5.85 -12.76
C CYS A 58 2.88 4.82 -13.60
N ASN A 59 2.89 3.55 -13.18
CA ASN A 59 2.10 2.50 -13.78
C ASN A 59 0.67 2.52 -13.25
N LYS A 60 -0.27 2.75 -14.16
CA LYS A 60 -1.70 2.90 -13.87
C LYS A 60 -2.32 1.67 -13.22
N LYS A 61 -1.86 0.45 -13.55
CA LYS A 61 -2.37 -0.79 -12.96
C LYS A 61 -1.90 -0.95 -11.52
N VAL A 62 -0.64 -0.60 -11.23
CA VAL A 62 -0.10 -0.62 -9.87
C VAL A 62 -0.85 0.38 -9.00
N LYS A 63 -0.99 1.62 -9.50
CA LYS A 63 -1.75 2.69 -8.84
C LYS A 63 -3.19 2.29 -8.52
N GLN A 64 -3.93 1.79 -9.51
CA GLN A 64 -5.30 1.32 -9.28
C GLN A 64 -5.33 0.22 -8.22
N LYS A 65 -4.45 -0.79 -8.34
CA LYS A 65 -4.42 -1.89 -7.37
C LYS A 65 -4.09 -1.40 -5.96
N ALA A 66 -3.19 -0.43 -5.81
CA ALA A 66 -2.85 0.16 -4.53
C ALA A 66 -4.04 0.91 -3.89
N LEU A 67 -4.82 1.65 -4.68
CA LEU A 67 -6.04 2.31 -4.19
C LEU A 67 -7.09 1.30 -3.73
N GLU A 68 -7.36 0.27 -4.54
CA GLU A 68 -8.29 -0.81 -4.19
C GLU A 68 -7.85 -1.53 -2.90
N VAL A 69 -6.56 -1.83 -2.77
CA VAL A 69 -6.00 -2.47 -1.57
C VAL A 69 -6.06 -1.54 -0.36
N LEU A 70 -5.78 -0.24 -0.53
CA LEU A 70 -5.89 0.74 0.55
C LEU A 70 -7.30 0.76 1.13
N ALA A 71 -8.33 0.79 0.28
CA ALA A 71 -9.73 0.75 0.72
C ALA A 71 -10.03 -0.49 1.58
N LEU A 72 -9.40 -1.64 1.28
CA LEU A 72 -9.54 -2.88 2.04
C LEU A 72 -8.72 -2.88 3.34
N MET A 73 -7.58 -2.19 3.38
CA MET A 73 -6.71 -2.12 4.57
C MET A 73 -7.23 -1.16 5.63
N VAL A 74 -7.89 -0.06 5.24
CA VAL A 74 -8.42 0.96 6.17
C VAL A 74 -9.25 0.37 7.31
N PRO A 75 -10.28 -0.48 7.06
CA PRO A 75 -11.05 -1.06 8.15
C PRO A 75 -10.26 -2.08 8.99
N THR A 76 -9.21 -2.70 8.44
CA THR A 76 -8.38 -3.68 9.15
C THR A 76 -7.37 -3.02 10.09
N LEU A 77 -6.78 -1.90 9.66
CA LEU A 77 -5.73 -1.21 10.42
C LEU A 77 -6.28 -0.12 11.33
N GLY A 78 -7.40 0.52 10.96
CA GLY A 78 -8.08 1.52 11.79
C GLY A 78 -7.13 2.57 12.35
N ASP A 79 -7.11 2.70 13.67
CA ASP A 79 -6.30 3.68 14.41
C ASP A 79 -4.79 3.51 14.21
N ALA A 80 -4.31 2.34 13.79
CA ALA A 80 -2.90 2.14 13.47
C ALA A 80 -2.44 3.02 12.30
N LEU A 81 -3.36 3.51 11.46
CA LEU A 81 -3.05 4.40 10.35
C LEU A 81 -2.80 5.86 10.78
N HIS A 82 -3.16 6.26 12.01
CA HIS A 82 -3.03 7.64 12.48
C HIS A 82 -1.68 8.31 12.14
N PRO A 83 -0.51 7.66 12.34
CA PRO A 83 0.79 8.26 12.05
C PRO A 83 1.01 8.59 10.56
N VAL A 84 0.28 7.95 9.66
CA VAL A 84 0.48 8.02 8.20
C VAL A 84 -0.72 8.63 7.47
N LEU A 85 -1.76 9.06 8.18
CA LEU A 85 -2.97 9.61 7.57
C LEU A 85 -2.68 10.82 6.68
N VAL A 86 -1.80 11.73 7.10
CA VAL A 86 -1.51 12.95 6.33
C VAL A 86 -0.87 12.63 4.98
N SER A 87 0.12 11.73 4.95
CA SER A 87 0.78 11.33 3.69
C SER A 87 -0.17 10.53 2.80
N LEU A 88 -0.99 9.64 3.39
CA LEU A 88 -2.01 8.89 2.68
C LEU A 88 -3.06 9.80 2.03
N VAL A 89 -3.62 10.75 2.77
CA VAL A 89 -4.63 11.67 2.24
C VAL A 89 -4.04 12.50 1.10
N GLY A 90 -2.81 13.00 1.26
CA GLY A 90 -2.11 13.71 0.18
C GLY A 90 -1.99 12.85 -1.08
N ALA A 91 -1.52 11.61 -0.94
CA ALA A 91 -1.33 10.69 -2.04
C ALA A 91 -2.64 10.29 -2.76
N VAL A 92 -3.72 10.09 -2.00
CA VAL A 92 -5.04 9.75 -2.57
C VAL A 92 -5.68 10.93 -3.29
N THR A 93 -5.53 12.15 -2.77
CA THR A 93 -6.15 13.36 -3.33
C THR A 93 -5.76 13.59 -4.79
N ASP A 94 -4.51 13.29 -5.15
CA ASP A 94 -3.99 13.38 -6.53
C ASP A 94 -4.72 12.45 -7.52
N ASN A 95 -5.41 11.41 -7.02
CA ASN A 95 -6.10 10.42 -7.84
C ASN A 95 -7.58 10.75 -8.05
N LEU A 96 -8.17 11.63 -7.24
CA LEU A 96 -9.59 11.99 -7.29
C LEU A 96 -9.98 12.73 -8.58
N ASN A 97 -9.01 13.31 -9.30
CA ASN A 97 -9.24 13.97 -10.60
C ASN A 97 -8.83 13.11 -11.81
N SER A 98 -8.52 11.83 -11.58
CA SER A 98 -7.99 10.95 -12.62
C SER A 98 -9.01 10.75 -13.74
N LYS A 99 -8.57 10.94 -15.00
CA LYS A 99 -9.38 10.63 -16.19
C LYS A 99 -9.56 9.13 -16.43
N GLN A 100 -8.86 8.29 -15.66
CA GLN A 100 -8.97 6.84 -15.78
C GLN A 100 -10.02 6.33 -14.82
N VAL A 101 -11.11 5.83 -15.39
CA VAL A 101 -12.28 5.36 -14.64
C VAL A 101 -11.90 4.37 -13.54
N GLY A 102 -11.01 3.41 -13.82
CA GLY A 102 -10.56 2.44 -12.81
C GLY A 102 -9.83 3.05 -11.62
N ILE A 103 -9.08 4.14 -11.80
CA ILE A 103 -8.39 4.85 -10.70
C ILE A 103 -9.35 5.78 -9.96
N TYR A 104 -10.26 6.43 -10.69
CA TYR A 104 -11.26 7.32 -10.09
C TYR A 104 -12.29 6.55 -9.25
N ALA A 105 -12.63 5.33 -9.65
CA ALA A 105 -13.63 4.49 -8.99
C ALA A 105 -13.08 3.57 -7.90
N ALA A 106 -11.75 3.46 -7.78
CA ALA A 106 -11.07 2.67 -6.75
C ALA A 106 -11.10 3.40 -5.41
#